data_AF-A0A956UBC1-F1
#
_entry.id   AF-A0A956UBC1-F1
#
_cell.length_a   1.000
_cell.length_b   1.000
_cell.length_c   1.000
_cell.angle_alpha   90.00
_cell.angle_beta   90.00
_cell.angle_gamma   90.00
#
_symmetry.space_group_name_H-M   'P 1'
#
loop_
_entity.id
_entity.type
_entity.pdbx_description
1 polymer ?
#
loop_
_entity_poly.entity_id
_entity_poly.type
_entity_poly.pdbx_seq_one_letter_code
_entity_poly.pdbx_strand_id
1 'polypeptide(L)'
;MFKWPSEQENKTNLATKPGLEDIKKFMVQAARKKSAHFAFAWSDDAEEKKHYLLTLQYVPKGFTFEWKLTLRLESKSESKERILWTRHSDDPEEIHLAIETSVDARDPSSLGFTIDEKESKLTKSQISEAKRIYEQTFDTMSMKDMQQMSLVPETLTGNLEILQITNLLQSISMGGMSGRLRIKRAAAYADIFFEEGKVVHAEGSRALGQECFIQVIGWKDGEFHFEPKLKTDEKTINKPMEALILEGCLLMDNTDFIKNAGVHLQAVLVRVNQALGESEFEQAMTTVDHNVEIELLKAVYLQVDSRKTIQDIVEILRLTRSQWVFAVAAILKANLIQAVDRDKIPRVKPPPKNVDYTPVKQINDSLVRKDSGIFSYPAFLFLLDHEFKFSWNRPVSIVLFGFQPKGSGTSVSVESIQEIARYIMNIQGFKGMIAHYEEDGMVLSLVGANSTQAATIADRFLKSMVNSSLDMKLEAVRLAIGIASFPDDAEDVPSLLASAELARDRAWQKSDRAIMLASTLI
;
A
#
# COMPACT_ATOMS: atom_id res chain seq x y z
N MET A 1 -21.49 -0.95 61.39
CA MET A 1 -21.40 -2.42 61.50
C MET A 1 -21.82 -2.99 60.14
N PHE A 2 -20.85 -3.16 59.25
CA PHE A 2 -21.00 -3.86 57.97
C PHE A 2 -19.83 -4.83 57.94
N LYS A 3 -20.09 -6.09 58.27
CA LYS A 3 -19.08 -7.14 58.27
C LYS A 3 -19.03 -7.73 56.86
N TRP A 4 -17.81 -7.86 56.33
CA TRP A 4 -17.56 -8.41 55.01
C TRP A 4 -17.85 -9.93 54.96
N PRO A 5 -18.22 -10.52 53.81
CA PRO A 5 -18.52 -11.95 53.69
C PRO A 5 -17.38 -12.89 54.12
N SER A 6 -16.14 -12.39 54.10
CA SER A 6 -14.95 -13.11 54.59
C SER A 6 -14.89 -13.28 56.11
N GLU A 7 -15.80 -12.66 56.88
CA GLU A 7 -15.88 -12.80 58.34
C GLU A 7 -16.92 -13.84 58.82
N GLN A 8 -17.58 -14.60 57.93
CA GLN A 8 -18.57 -15.62 58.33
C GLN A 8 -18.29 -17.06 57.89
N GLU A 9 -17.16 -17.34 57.25
CA GLU A 9 -16.83 -18.70 56.83
C GLU A 9 -15.71 -19.30 57.69
N ASN A 10 -15.85 -20.57 58.07
CA ASN A 10 -14.87 -21.33 58.87
C ASN A 10 -13.51 -21.38 58.17
N LYS A 11 -12.69 -20.37 58.41
CA LYS A 11 -11.36 -20.23 57.84
C LYS A 11 -10.39 -21.13 58.60
N THR A 12 -9.86 -22.14 57.91
CA THR A 12 -8.87 -23.05 58.48
C THR A 12 -7.48 -22.53 58.14
N ASN A 13 -6.69 -22.17 59.14
CA ASN A 13 -5.31 -21.73 58.93
C ASN A 13 -4.39 -22.96 58.85
N LEU A 14 -3.67 -23.09 57.75
CA LEU A 14 -2.65 -24.08 57.49
C LEU A 14 -1.27 -23.52 57.85
N ALA A 15 -0.37 -24.38 58.33
CA ALA A 15 0.99 -23.98 58.68
C ALA A 15 1.86 -23.71 57.44
N THR A 16 1.62 -24.42 56.34
CA THR A 16 2.37 -24.32 55.08
C THR A 16 1.41 -24.42 53.89
N LYS A 17 1.93 -24.19 52.68
CA LYS A 17 1.16 -24.42 51.44
C LYS A 17 0.60 -25.86 51.41
N PRO A 18 -0.66 -26.06 50.97
CA PRO A 18 -1.28 -27.39 50.94
C PRO A 18 -0.65 -28.28 49.86
N GLY A 19 -0.29 -29.51 50.23
CA GLY A 19 0.21 -30.50 49.27
C GLY A 19 -0.90 -31.25 48.55
N LEU A 20 -0.54 -32.10 47.59
CA LEU A 20 -1.49 -32.89 46.79
C LEU A 20 -2.44 -33.73 47.65
N GLU A 21 -1.92 -34.34 48.72
CA GLU A 21 -2.72 -35.14 49.66
C GLU A 21 -3.68 -34.29 50.51
N ASP A 22 -3.37 -33.02 50.74
CA ASP A 22 -4.26 -32.10 51.45
C ASP A 22 -5.41 -31.64 50.53
N ILE A 23 -5.11 -31.35 49.26
CA ILE A 23 -6.10 -31.00 48.24
C ILE A 23 -7.12 -32.12 48.07
N LYS A 24 -6.66 -33.38 47.94
CA LYS A 24 -7.55 -34.57 47.89
C LYS A 24 -8.45 -34.63 49.13
N LYS A 25 -7.92 -34.38 50.33
CA LYS A 25 -8.73 -34.36 51.56
C LYS A 25 -9.75 -33.22 51.55
N PHE A 26 -9.39 -32.03 51.07
CA PHE A 26 -10.30 -30.89 50.99
C PHE A 26 -11.47 -31.17 50.05
N MET A 27 -11.21 -31.80 48.90
CA MET A 27 -12.25 -32.23 47.95
C MET A 27 -13.22 -33.22 48.59
N VAL A 28 -12.70 -34.24 49.28
CA VAL A 28 -13.54 -35.23 49.97
C VAL A 28 -14.38 -34.57 51.07
N GLN A 29 -13.84 -33.59 51.80
CA GLN A 29 -14.59 -32.83 52.80
C GLN A 29 -15.69 -31.97 52.17
N ALA A 30 -15.39 -31.29 51.05
CA ALA A 30 -16.34 -30.45 50.34
C ALA A 30 -17.47 -31.25 49.68
N ALA A 31 -17.14 -32.42 49.10
CA ALA A 31 -18.12 -33.34 48.50
C ALA A 31 -19.18 -33.82 49.52
N ARG A 32 -18.75 -34.05 50.78
CA ARG A 32 -19.63 -34.57 51.85
C ARG A 32 -20.61 -33.51 52.37
N LYS A 33 -20.26 -32.22 52.31
CA LYS A 33 -21.12 -31.11 52.75
C LYS A 33 -21.57 -30.31 51.52
N LYS A 34 -22.56 -30.85 50.81
CA LYS A 34 -23.17 -30.20 49.63
C LYS A 34 -23.57 -28.76 49.98
N SER A 35 -22.97 -27.79 49.27
CA SER A 35 -23.18 -26.34 49.37
C SER A 35 -22.42 -25.56 50.46
N ALA A 36 -21.40 -26.14 51.10
CA ALA A 36 -20.53 -25.39 52.02
C ALA A 36 -19.29 -24.81 51.27
N HIS A 37 -18.98 -23.54 51.51
CA HIS A 37 -17.72 -22.91 51.11
C HIS A 37 -16.66 -23.22 52.16
N PHE A 38 -15.49 -23.68 51.69
CA PHE A 38 -14.34 -23.94 52.53
C PHE A 38 -13.25 -22.94 52.20
N ALA A 39 -12.59 -22.42 53.23
CA ALA A 39 -11.55 -21.42 53.10
C ALA A 39 -10.31 -21.86 53.89
N PHE A 40 -9.17 -21.95 53.20
CA PHE A 40 -7.89 -22.40 53.74
C PHE A 40 -6.87 -21.30 53.55
N ALA A 41 -6.24 -20.83 54.62
CA ALA A 41 -5.24 -19.76 54.54
C ALA A 41 -3.89 -20.22 55.04
N TRP A 42 -2.82 -19.71 54.42
CA TRP A 42 -1.45 -19.87 54.91
C TRP A 42 -0.65 -18.60 54.60
N SER A 43 0.48 -18.46 55.24
CA SER A 43 1.45 -17.40 54.95
C SER A 43 2.78 -18.00 54.56
N ASP A 44 3.50 -17.33 53.67
CA ASP A 44 4.89 -17.64 53.37
C ASP A 44 5.80 -16.77 54.26
N ASP A 45 6.82 -17.37 54.88
CA ASP A 45 7.69 -16.73 55.88
C ASP A 45 8.91 -16.02 55.24
N ALA A 46 8.83 -15.69 53.96
CA ALA A 46 9.82 -14.89 53.24
C ALA A 46 9.70 -13.39 53.57
N GLU A 47 10.76 -12.61 53.30
CA GLU A 47 10.95 -11.20 53.71
C GLU A 47 9.76 -10.24 53.45
N GLU A 48 8.88 -10.59 52.50
CA GLU A 48 7.59 -9.95 52.28
C GLU A 48 6.45 -10.87 52.74
N LYS A 49 5.74 -10.52 53.82
CA LYS A 49 4.60 -11.30 54.34
C LYS A 49 3.48 -11.43 53.31
N LYS A 50 3.50 -12.53 52.55
CA LYS A 50 2.46 -12.92 51.59
C LYS A 50 1.47 -13.85 52.26
N HIS A 51 0.19 -13.45 52.27
CA HIS A 51 -0.89 -14.26 52.83
C HIS A 51 -1.76 -14.81 51.72
N TYR A 52 -1.88 -16.13 51.63
CA TYR A 52 -2.69 -16.80 50.62
C TYR A 52 -3.99 -17.34 51.24
N LEU A 53 -5.04 -17.34 50.43
CA LEU A 53 -6.36 -17.86 50.77
C LEU A 53 -6.88 -18.69 49.59
N LEU A 54 -6.97 -20.01 49.79
CA LEU A 54 -7.60 -20.94 48.87
C LEU A 54 -9.04 -21.20 49.32
N THR A 55 -9.99 -20.95 48.43
CA THR A 55 -11.41 -21.22 48.64
C THR A 55 -11.86 -22.36 47.73
N LEU A 56 -12.74 -23.21 48.26
CA LEU A 56 -13.25 -24.40 47.60
C LEU A 56 -14.77 -24.47 47.81
N GLN A 57 -15.50 -24.62 46.72
CA GLN A 57 -16.95 -24.85 46.73
C GLN A 57 -17.34 -25.93 45.73
N TYR A 58 -18.16 -26.90 46.15
CA TYR A 58 -18.76 -27.84 45.20
C TYR A 58 -19.93 -27.19 44.46
N VAL A 59 -19.89 -27.18 43.13
CA VAL A 59 -20.93 -26.58 42.28
C VAL A 59 -21.87 -27.68 41.74
N PRO A 60 -23.09 -27.83 42.28
CA PRO A 60 -23.93 -28.99 41.99
C PRO A 60 -24.41 -29.08 40.54
N LYS A 61 -24.53 -27.94 39.84
CA LYS A 61 -25.02 -27.89 38.45
C LYS A 61 -23.97 -28.28 37.41
N GLY A 62 -22.68 -28.12 37.73
CA GLY A 62 -21.57 -28.51 36.86
C GLY A 62 -20.91 -29.82 37.26
N PHE A 63 -21.40 -30.47 38.34
CA PHE A 63 -20.79 -31.63 38.99
C PHE A 63 -19.30 -31.47 39.33
N THR A 64 -18.84 -30.24 39.50
CA THR A 64 -17.41 -29.93 39.61
C THR A 64 -17.09 -29.02 40.80
N PHE A 65 -15.84 -28.97 41.24
CA PHE A 65 -15.38 -28.04 42.28
C PHE A 65 -14.92 -26.71 41.69
N GLU A 66 -15.40 -25.60 42.24
CA GLU A 66 -14.82 -24.29 42.05
C GLU A 66 -13.73 -24.06 43.11
N TRP A 67 -12.53 -23.73 42.62
CA TRP A 67 -11.38 -23.37 43.41
C TRP A 67 -10.98 -21.94 43.13
N LYS A 68 -10.62 -21.20 44.16
CA LYS A 68 -10.16 -19.82 43.99
C LYS A 68 -9.02 -19.51 44.94
N LEU A 69 -7.87 -19.12 44.38
CA LEU A 69 -6.69 -18.72 45.14
C LEU A 69 -6.57 -17.19 45.15
N THR A 70 -6.45 -16.62 46.34
CA THR A 70 -6.33 -15.17 46.56
C THR A 70 -5.04 -14.88 47.32
N LEU A 71 -4.29 -13.88 46.90
CA LEU A 71 -3.11 -13.35 47.57
C LEU A 71 -3.44 -12.01 48.22
N ARG A 72 -3.03 -11.84 49.48
CA ARG A 72 -3.10 -10.61 50.23
C ARG A 72 -1.68 -10.16 50.57
N LEU A 73 -1.38 -8.91 50.19
CA LEU A 73 -0.13 -8.24 50.49
C LEU A 73 -0.38 -7.21 51.59
N GLU A 74 0.32 -7.32 52.70
CA GLU A 74 0.25 -6.35 53.79
C GLU A 74 1.41 -5.35 53.70
N SER A 75 1.08 -4.09 53.40
CA SER A 75 1.99 -2.95 53.54
C SER A 75 1.57 -2.10 54.73
N LYS A 76 2.52 -1.33 55.32
CA LYS A 76 2.33 -0.55 56.55
C LYS A 76 1.17 0.46 56.53
N SER A 77 0.56 0.77 55.38
CA SER A 77 -0.61 1.66 55.31
C SER A 77 -1.79 1.16 54.45
N GLU A 78 -1.69 0.01 53.79
CA GLU A 78 -2.78 -0.48 52.92
C GLU A 78 -2.63 -1.99 52.66
N SER A 79 -3.70 -2.76 52.82
CA SER A 79 -3.76 -4.18 52.46
C SER A 79 -4.41 -4.32 51.08
N LYS A 80 -3.67 -4.81 50.09
CA LYS A 80 -4.20 -5.10 48.75
C LYS A 80 -4.43 -6.60 48.61
N GLU A 81 -5.66 -6.98 48.27
CA GLU A 81 -6.06 -8.34 47.95
C GLU A 81 -6.19 -8.50 46.43
N ARG A 82 -5.63 -9.59 45.89
CA ARG A 82 -5.66 -9.94 44.47
C ARG A 82 -6.01 -11.41 44.32
N ILE A 83 -7.01 -11.71 43.49
CA ILE A 83 -7.32 -13.09 43.09
C ILE A 83 -6.25 -13.51 42.08
N LEU A 84 -5.54 -14.61 42.35
CA LEU A 84 -4.54 -15.15 41.43
C LEU A 84 -5.21 -15.93 40.30
N TRP A 85 -6.19 -16.77 40.64
CA TRP A 85 -7.00 -17.49 39.66
C TRP A 85 -8.29 -18.03 40.30
N THR A 86 -9.24 -18.40 39.43
CA THR A 86 -10.41 -19.21 39.76
C THR A 86 -10.51 -20.32 38.73
N ARG A 87 -10.63 -21.57 39.18
CA ARG A 87 -10.62 -22.78 38.36
C ARG A 87 -11.80 -23.66 38.71
N HIS A 88 -12.35 -24.34 37.72
CA HIS A 88 -13.36 -25.38 37.91
C HIS A 88 -12.74 -26.71 37.54
N SER A 89 -12.38 -27.53 38.53
CA SER A 89 -11.69 -28.79 38.28
C SER A 89 -11.92 -29.81 39.39
N ASP A 90 -12.13 -31.04 38.95
CA ASP A 90 -12.20 -32.25 39.80
C ASP A 90 -10.87 -33.02 39.80
N ASP A 91 -9.83 -32.47 39.18
CA ASP A 91 -8.49 -33.04 39.17
C ASP A 91 -7.62 -32.39 40.26
N PRO A 92 -7.26 -33.13 41.34
CA PRO A 92 -6.40 -32.60 42.40
C PRO A 92 -4.98 -32.30 41.92
N GLU A 93 -4.48 -32.97 40.88
CA GLU A 93 -3.13 -32.71 40.34
C GLU A 93 -3.07 -31.38 39.60
N GLU A 94 -4.11 -31.04 38.84
CA GLU A 94 -4.25 -29.73 38.19
C GLU A 94 -4.25 -28.60 39.23
N ILE A 95 -5.03 -28.75 40.31
CA ILE A 95 -5.12 -27.75 41.37
C ILE A 95 -3.82 -27.66 42.18
N HIS A 96 -3.17 -28.79 42.45
CA HIS A 96 -1.87 -28.80 43.11
C HIS A 96 -0.82 -28.06 42.27
N LEU A 97 -0.74 -28.39 40.98
CA LEU A 97 0.17 -27.72 40.05
C LEU A 97 -0.18 -26.23 39.92
N ALA A 98 -1.45 -25.86 39.88
CA ALA A 98 -1.88 -24.46 39.85
C ALA A 98 -1.48 -23.69 41.12
N ILE A 99 -1.53 -24.34 42.29
CA ILE A 99 -1.06 -23.76 43.55
C ILE A 99 0.47 -23.64 43.54
N GLU A 100 1.19 -24.69 43.15
CA GLU A 100 2.66 -24.66 43.08
C GLU A 100 3.15 -23.57 42.13
N THR A 101 2.60 -23.53 40.91
CA THR A 101 2.94 -22.51 39.91
C THR A 101 2.56 -21.10 40.35
N SER A 102 1.62 -20.91 41.28
CA SER A 102 1.15 -19.59 41.73
C SER A 102 1.77 -19.11 43.04
N VAL A 103 2.17 -20.03 43.91
CA VAL A 103 2.83 -19.76 45.20
C VAL A 103 4.33 -19.65 45.00
N ASP A 104 4.91 -20.50 44.15
CA ASP A 104 6.32 -20.43 43.76
C ASP A 104 6.55 -19.46 42.58
N ALA A 105 5.48 -18.82 42.07
CA ALA A 105 5.59 -17.69 41.16
C ALA A 105 6.32 -16.52 41.85
N ARG A 106 7.62 -16.43 41.58
CA ARG A 106 8.32 -15.14 41.61
C ARG A 106 7.63 -14.23 40.62
N ASP A 107 6.94 -13.24 41.18
CA ASP A 107 6.41 -12.03 40.53
C ASP A 107 5.45 -12.29 39.32
N PRO A 108 4.25 -11.67 39.27
CA PRO A 108 3.26 -11.89 38.21
C PRO A 108 3.71 -11.53 36.77
N SER A 109 4.96 -11.15 36.57
CA SER A 109 5.64 -10.99 35.29
C SER A 109 5.95 -12.33 34.58
N SER A 110 5.80 -13.47 35.25
CA SER A 110 6.23 -14.79 34.76
C SER A 110 5.15 -15.66 34.08
N LEU A 111 3.91 -15.18 33.95
CA LEU A 111 2.86 -15.81 33.12
C LEU A 111 2.45 -14.95 31.90
N GLY A 112 3.22 -13.90 31.62
CA GLY A 112 3.20 -13.21 30.34
C GLY A 112 4.41 -13.64 29.52
N PHE A 113 4.23 -13.86 28.21
CA PHE A 113 5.29 -13.91 27.18
C PHE A 113 6.71 -14.09 27.72
N THR A 114 7.15 -15.34 27.90
CA THR A 114 8.56 -15.67 28.07
C THR A 114 9.23 -15.61 26.70
N ILE A 115 9.59 -14.39 26.27
CA ILE A 115 10.66 -14.22 25.30
C ILE A 115 11.92 -14.50 26.10
N ASP A 116 12.67 -15.54 25.74
CA ASP A 116 14.01 -15.69 26.31
C ASP A 116 14.82 -14.45 25.86
N GLU A 117 15.11 -13.53 26.79
CA GLU A 117 15.82 -12.27 26.52
C GLU A 117 17.19 -12.52 25.83
N LYS A 118 17.71 -13.75 25.92
CA LYS A 118 18.93 -14.20 25.26
C LYS A 118 18.77 -14.57 23.79
N GLU A 119 17.56 -14.90 23.32
CA GLU A 119 17.30 -15.29 21.92
C GLU A 119 16.73 -14.14 21.07
N SER A 120 16.21 -13.09 21.71
CA SER A 120 15.69 -11.89 21.04
C SER A 120 16.79 -10.85 20.81
N LYS A 121 16.98 -10.43 19.55
CA LYS A 121 17.83 -9.26 19.22
C LYS A 121 17.21 -7.91 19.68
N LEU A 122 15.94 -7.88 20.08
CA LEU A 122 15.22 -6.67 20.49
C LEU A 122 15.59 -6.21 21.91
N THR A 123 15.62 -4.90 22.14
CA THR A 123 15.88 -4.28 23.45
C THR A 123 14.67 -4.44 24.39
N LYS A 124 14.87 -4.27 25.71
CA LYS A 124 13.77 -4.34 26.70
C LYS A 124 12.68 -3.30 26.43
N SER A 125 13.08 -2.10 26.00
CA SER A 125 12.18 -1.02 25.60
C SER A 125 11.35 -1.41 24.38
N GLN A 126 11.98 -1.90 23.32
CA GLN A 126 11.29 -2.41 22.13
C GLN A 126 10.34 -3.56 22.42
N ILE A 127 10.73 -4.51 23.29
CA ILE A 127 9.86 -5.59 23.73
C ILE A 127 8.63 -5.04 24.44
N SER A 128 8.80 -4.05 25.32
CA SER A 128 7.68 -3.44 26.04
C SER A 128 6.73 -2.68 25.12
N GLU A 129 7.26 -1.97 24.11
CA GLU A 129 6.47 -1.27 23.10
C GLU A 129 5.71 -2.25 22.19
N ALA A 130 6.41 -3.29 21.70
CA ALA A 130 5.81 -4.34 20.89
C ALA A 130 4.69 -5.08 21.65
N LYS A 131 4.90 -5.39 22.94
CA LYS A 131 3.88 -6.00 23.80
C LYS A 131 2.68 -5.07 23.98
N ARG A 132 2.89 -3.77 24.18
CA ARG A 132 1.79 -2.81 24.28
C ARG A 132 0.95 -2.75 23.01
N ILE A 133 1.58 -2.72 21.82
CA ILE A 133 0.88 -2.74 20.53
C ILE A 133 0.10 -4.04 20.38
N TYR A 134 0.75 -5.17 20.70
CA TYR A 134 0.16 -6.49 20.67
C TYR A 134 -1.09 -6.58 21.58
N GLU A 135 -0.98 -6.17 22.84
CA GLU A 135 -2.06 -6.19 23.83
C GLU A 135 -3.24 -5.30 23.42
N GLN A 136 -2.97 -4.11 22.87
CA GLN A 136 -4.01 -3.23 22.32
C GLN A 136 -4.78 -3.87 21.16
N THR A 137 -4.13 -4.71 20.34
CA THR A 137 -4.79 -5.47 19.29
C THR A 137 -5.50 -6.73 19.79
N PHE A 138 -5.10 -7.24 20.96
CA PHE A 138 -5.65 -8.46 21.56
C PHE A 138 -6.95 -8.20 22.35
N ASP A 139 -7.07 -7.04 23.00
CA ASP A 139 -8.21 -6.65 23.87
C ASP A 139 -9.58 -6.52 23.16
N THR A 140 -9.66 -6.73 21.85
CA THR A 140 -10.93 -6.67 21.10
C THR A 140 -11.73 -7.98 21.12
N MET A 141 -11.18 -9.09 21.64
CA MET A 141 -11.89 -10.37 21.82
C MET A 141 -11.62 -10.97 23.20
N SER A 142 -12.66 -11.48 23.88
CA SER A 142 -12.53 -12.14 25.19
C SER A 142 -11.99 -13.58 25.02
N MET A 143 -11.13 -14.05 25.95
CA MET A 143 -10.67 -15.44 25.98
C MET A 143 -11.82 -16.47 26.04
N LYS A 144 -12.99 -16.08 26.55
CA LYS A 144 -14.20 -16.93 26.51
C LYS A 144 -14.73 -17.13 25.09
N ASP A 145 -14.59 -16.14 24.22
CA ASP A 145 -15.06 -16.20 22.83
C ASP A 145 -14.11 -17.07 21.96
N MET A 146 -12.81 -17.04 22.26
CA MET A 146 -11.81 -17.92 21.63
C MET A 146 -11.97 -19.40 22.03
N GLN A 147 -12.34 -19.68 23.29
CA GLN A 147 -12.60 -21.06 23.76
C GLN A 147 -13.98 -21.60 23.33
N GLN A 148 -14.95 -20.72 23.05
CA GLN A 148 -16.25 -21.09 22.48
C GLN A 148 -16.21 -21.33 20.97
N MET A 149 -15.16 -20.87 20.27
CA MET A 149 -14.87 -21.34 18.92
C MET A 149 -14.40 -22.80 19.02
N SER A 150 -15.34 -23.72 18.85
CA SER A 150 -15.07 -25.12 18.58
C SER A 150 -14.31 -25.23 17.24
N LEU A 151 -12.99 -25.01 17.28
CA LEU A 151 -12.12 -25.13 16.13
C LEU A 151 -11.93 -26.61 15.81
N VAL A 152 -12.85 -27.16 15.01
CA VAL A 152 -12.62 -28.45 14.36
C VAL A 152 -11.51 -28.22 13.32
N PRO A 153 -10.37 -28.94 13.39
CA PRO A 153 -9.24 -28.73 12.48
C PRO A 153 -9.65 -28.79 10.99
N GLU A 154 -10.67 -29.58 10.66
CA GLU A 154 -11.18 -29.77 9.30
C GLU A 154 -11.91 -28.55 8.71
N THR A 155 -12.19 -27.48 9.49
CA THR A 155 -12.99 -26.32 9.03
C THR A 155 -12.51 -24.95 9.54
N LEU A 156 -11.20 -24.75 9.80
CA LEU A 156 -10.70 -23.43 10.21
C LEU A 156 -10.59 -22.49 8.99
N THR A 157 -11.70 -21.83 8.66
CA THR A 157 -11.84 -20.82 7.59
C THR A 157 -12.49 -19.56 8.12
N GLY A 158 -12.10 -18.39 7.60
CA GLY A 158 -12.72 -17.13 8.00
C GLY A 158 -12.10 -15.91 7.33
N ASN A 159 -12.35 -14.74 7.91
CA ASN A 159 -11.84 -13.45 7.43
C ASN A 159 -11.08 -12.73 8.57
N LEU A 160 -9.93 -12.14 8.24
CA LEU A 160 -9.08 -11.38 9.15
C LEU A 160 -9.75 -10.11 9.72
N GLU A 161 -10.78 -9.60 9.05
CA GLU A 161 -11.60 -8.49 9.57
C GLU A 161 -12.39 -8.89 10.83
N ILE A 162 -12.70 -10.19 10.97
CA ILE A 162 -13.47 -10.74 12.10
C ILE A 162 -12.52 -11.30 13.18
N LEU A 163 -11.46 -12.00 12.75
CA LEU A 163 -10.46 -12.58 13.65
C LEU A 163 -9.06 -12.06 13.28
N GLN A 164 -8.45 -11.28 14.16
CA GLN A 164 -7.11 -10.76 13.96
C GLN A 164 -6.09 -11.88 13.74
N ILE A 165 -5.13 -11.63 12.84
CA ILE A 165 -4.12 -12.62 12.43
C ILE A 165 -3.32 -13.16 13.62
N THR A 166 -2.97 -12.31 14.58
CA THR A 166 -2.25 -12.68 15.80
C THR A 166 -3.00 -13.71 16.64
N ASN A 167 -4.31 -13.54 16.82
CA ASN A 167 -5.16 -14.45 17.58
C ASN A 167 -5.31 -15.80 16.87
N LEU A 168 -5.46 -15.79 15.54
CA LEU A 168 -5.50 -17.00 14.72
C LEU A 168 -4.21 -17.80 14.84
N LEU A 169 -3.08 -17.11 14.66
CA LEU A 169 -1.73 -17.65 14.80
C LEU A 169 -1.53 -18.28 16.19
N GLN A 170 -1.91 -17.59 17.27
CA GLN A 170 -1.83 -18.14 18.63
C GLN A 170 -2.73 -19.33 18.85
N SER A 171 -3.95 -19.33 18.31
CA SER A 171 -4.90 -20.45 18.44
C SER A 171 -4.34 -21.74 17.82
N ILE A 172 -3.70 -21.62 16.65
CA ILE A 172 -3.04 -22.75 15.95
C ILE A 172 -1.87 -23.28 16.79
N SER A 173 -1.08 -22.37 17.39
CA SER A 173 0.04 -22.73 18.27
C SER A 173 -0.41 -23.43 19.55
N MET A 174 -1.36 -22.85 20.29
CA MET A 174 -1.92 -23.41 21.53
C MET A 174 -2.64 -24.75 21.29
N GLY A 175 -3.27 -24.91 20.13
CA GLY A 175 -3.91 -26.16 19.73
C GLY A 175 -2.92 -27.24 19.27
N GLY A 176 -1.61 -26.96 19.21
CA GLY A 176 -0.59 -27.90 18.73
C GLY A 176 -0.80 -28.31 17.27
N MET A 177 -1.47 -27.48 16.47
CA MET A 177 -1.94 -27.86 15.14
C MET A 177 -0.78 -27.96 14.15
N SER A 178 -0.89 -28.89 13.19
CA SER A 178 0.06 -29.07 12.10
C SER A 178 -0.64 -28.99 10.76
N GLY A 179 -0.11 -28.19 9.83
CA GLY A 179 -0.75 -27.92 8.55
C GLY A 179 -0.30 -26.60 7.92
N ARG A 180 -1.00 -26.18 6.88
CA ARG A 180 -0.78 -24.90 6.21
C ARG A 180 -1.91 -23.93 6.50
N LEU A 181 -1.60 -22.77 7.05
CA LEU A 181 -2.47 -21.62 7.05
C LEU A 181 -2.26 -20.80 5.78
N ARG A 182 -3.27 -20.76 4.90
CA ARG A 182 -3.27 -19.92 3.71
C ARG A 182 -4.12 -18.68 3.95
N ILE A 183 -3.59 -17.51 3.61
CA ILE A 183 -4.25 -16.22 3.72
C ILE A 183 -4.22 -15.56 2.34
N LYS A 184 -5.37 -15.14 1.83
CA LYS A 184 -5.51 -14.45 0.54
C LYS A 184 -6.08 -13.06 0.75
N ARG A 185 -5.45 -12.08 0.11
CA ARG A 185 -5.84 -10.67 0.17
C ARG A 185 -5.66 -10.01 -1.20
N ALA A 186 -6.76 -9.69 -1.86
CA ALA A 186 -6.75 -9.14 -3.23
C ALA A 186 -5.85 -9.96 -4.17
N ALA A 187 -4.75 -9.37 -4.68
CA ALA A 187 -3.77 -10.04 -5.54
C ALA A 187 -2.57 -10.64 -4.79
N ALA A 188 -2.58 -10.66 -3.46
CA ALA A 188 -1.53 -11.21 -2.62
C ALA A 188 -2.00 -12.45 -1.85
N TYR A 189 -1.07 -13.34 -1.54
CA TYR A 189 -1.28 -14.48 -0.65
C TYR A 189 -0.08 -14.67 0.27
N ALA A 190 -0.31 -15.37 1.37
CA ALA A 190 0.71 -15.90 2.25
C ALA A 190 0.30 -17.27 2.78
N ASP A 191 1.21 -18.23 2.71
CA ASP A 191 1.12 -19.57 3.24
C ASP A 191 2.09 -19.68 4.42
N ILE A 192 1.59 -20.07 5.58
CA ILE A 192 2.36 -20.26 6.81
C ILE A 192 2.21 -21.71 7.23
N PHE A 193 3.32 -22.42 7.38
CA PHE A 193 3.34 -23.84 7.70
C PHE A 193 3.69 -24.08 9.16
N PHE A 194 2.93 -24.98 9.77
CA PHE A 194 3.01 -25.34 11.18
C PHE A 194 3.33 -26.82 11.37
N GLU A 195 4.20 -27.11 12.34
CA GLU A 195 4.49 -28.45 12.86
C GLU A 195 4.36 -28.41 14.39
N GLU A 196 3.42 -29.18 14.94
CA GLU A 196 3.15 -29.27 16.38
C GLU A 196 2.97 -27.89 17.04
N GLY A 197 2.21 -27.00 16.38
CA GLY A 197 1.97 -25.62 16.82
C GLY A 197 3.11 -24.63 16.52
N LYS A 198 4.27 -25.09 16.04
CA LYS A 198 5.43 -24.24 15.73
C LYS A 198 5.46 -23.85 14.26
N VAL A 199 5.79 -22.59 13.97
CA VAL A 199 5.97 -22.11 12.60
C VAL A 199 7.33 -22.57 12.06
N VAL A 200 7.32 -23.29 10.93
CA VAL A 200 8.57 -23.82 10.32
C VAL A 200 8.93 -23.14 9.01
N HIS A 201 7.93 -22.65 8.28
CA HIS A 201 8.09 -22.01 6.97
C HIS A 201 6.98 -21.00 6.72
N ALA A 202 7.28 -19.99 5.90
CA ALA A 202 6.29 -19.08 5.37
C ALA A 202 6.69 -18.67 3.94
N GLU A 203 5.71 -18.55 3.06
CA GLU A 203 5.90 -18.13 1.67
C GLU A 203 4.73 -17.25 1.25
N GLY A 204 4.99 -16.15 0.56
CA GLY A 204 3.94 -15.30 0.05
C GLY A 204 4.32 -14.64 -1.26
N SER A 205 3.40 -13.87 -1.82
CA SER A 205 3.58 -13.28 -3.15
C SER A 205 4.76 -12.31 -3.27
N ARG A 206 5.27 -11.79 -2.14
CA ARG A 206 6.28 -10.71 -2.10
C ARG A 206 7.51 -11.03 -1.24
N ALA A 207 7.49 -12.12 -0.49
CA ALA A 207 8.53 -12.45 0.47
C ALA A 207 8.49 -13.94 0.82
N LEU A 208 9.60 -14.44 1.37
CA LEU A 208 9.76 -15.82 1.83
C LEU A 208 10.37 -15.83 3.23
N GLY A 209 10.06 -16.87 4.00
CA GLY A 209 10.50 -17.07 5.36
C GLY A 209 10.06 -15.99 6.32
N GLN A 210 10.97 -15.56 7.20
CA GLN A 210 10.66 -14.64 8.29
C GLN A 210 10.09 -13.33 7.79
N GLU A 211 10.61 -12.82 6.67
CA GLU A 211 10.12 -11.60 6.04
C GLU A 211 8.64 -11.73 5.65
N CYS A 212 8.23 -12.88 5.09
CA CYS A 212 6.83 -13.13 4.78
C CYS A 212 5.96 -13.12 6.04
N PHE A 213 6.40 -13.84 7.08
CA PHE A 213 5.66 -13.93 8.33
C PHE A 213 5.48 -12.56 8.99
N ILE A 214 6.56 -11.78 9.14
CA ILE A 214 6.55 -10.45 9.76
C ILE A 214 5.61 -9.50 8.99
N GLN A 215 5.59 -9.54 7.65
CA GLN A 215 4.71 -8.71 6.85
C GLN A 215 3.23 -9.06 7.02
N VAL A 216 2.90 -10.34 7.22
CA VAL A 216 1.54 -10.84 7.38
C VAL A 216 0.92 -10.37 8.71
N ILE A 217 1.73 -10.16 9.76
CA ILE A 217 1.25 -9.55 11.02
C ILE A 217 0.54 -8.21 10.79
N GLY A 218 0.94 -7.46 9.76
CA GLY A 218 0.33 -6.19 9.39
C GLY A 218 -0.96 -6.27 8.58
N TRP A 219 -1.47 -7.45 8.25
CA TRP A 219 -2.68 -7.60 7.45
C TRP A 219 -3.93 -7.47 8.32
N LYS A 220 -4.80 -6.52 7.97
CA LYS A 220 -6.05 -6.23 8.69
C LYS A 220 -7.29 -6.85 8.02
N ASP A 221 -7.12 -7.36 6.80
CA ASP A 221 -8.17 -7.92 5.94
C ASP A 221 -7.60 -9.10 5.13
N GLY A 222 -8.47 -10.05 4.79
CA GLY A 222 -8.13 -11.22 3.97
C GLY A 222 -8.87 -12.48 4.38
N GLU A 223 -9.11 -13.37 3.42
CA GLU A 223 -9.70 -14.69 3.67
C GLU A 223 -8.61 -15.66 4.10
N PHE A 224 -8.83 -16.40 5.17
CA PHE A 224 -7.92 -17.44 5.63
C PHE A 224 -8.56 -18.82 5.57
N HIS A 225 -7.72 -19.83 5.31
CA HIS A 225 -8.07 -21.24 5.32
C HIS A 225 -6.89 -22.04 5.87
N PHE A 226 -7.15 -22.85 6.89
CA PHE A 226 -6.17 -23.82 7.39
C PHE A 226 -6.42 -25.19 6.77
N GLU A 227 -5.35 -25.79 6.27
CA GLU A 227 -5.33 -27.12 5.68
C GLU A 227 -4.54 -28.05 6.59
N PRO A 228 -5.21 -28.88 7.41
CA PRO A 228 -4.55 -29.82 8.30
C PRO A 228 -3.69 -30.81 7.53
N LYS A 229 -2.61 -31.27 8.18
CA LYS A 229 -1.72 -32.35 7.68
C LYS A 229 -0.97 -32.02 6.38
N LEU A 230 -1.12 -30.83 5.81
CA LEU A 230 -0.25 -30.36 4.73
C LEU A 230 1.11 -30.02 5.32
N LYS A 231 2.15 -30.75 4.89
CA LYS A 231 3.54 -30.56 5.34
C LYS A 231 4.34 -29.83 4.28
N THR A 232 5.49 -29.31 4.69
CA THR A 232 6.51 -28.73 3.81
C THR A 232 7.87 -29.32 4.18
N ASP A 233 8.74 -29.46 3.19
CA ASP A 233 10.14 -29.85 3.40
C ASP A 233 11.04 -28.63 3.69
N GLU A 234 10.54 -27.42 3.39
CA GLU A 234 11.26 -26.17 3.59
C GLU A 234 11.25 -25.73 5.06
N LYS A 235 12.41 -25.26 5.56
CA LYS A 235 12.56 -24.73 6.92
C LYS A 235 13.25 -23.38 6.87
N THR A 236 12.45 -22.32 6.83
CA THR A 236 12.94 -20.94 6.63
C THR A 236 12.73 -20.06 7.85
N ILE A 237 12.07 -20.58 8.88
CA ILE A 237 11.85 -19.87 10.14
C ILE A 237 12.78 -20.44 11.19
N ASN A 238 13.65 -19.59 11.74
CA ASN A 238 14.65 -19.96 12.74
C ASN A 238 14.51 -19.17 14.05
N LYS A 239 13.50 -18.32 14.17
CA LYS A 239 13.16 -17.57 15.39
C LYS A 239 11.87 -18.13 16.00
N PRO A 240 11.69 -18.03 17.32
CA PRO A 240 10.41 -18.27 17.97
C PRO A 240 9.31 -17.41 17.34
N MET A 241 8.11 -17.98 17.23
CA MET A 241 6.95 -17.34 16.63
C MET A 241 6.61 -16.02 17.31
N GLU A 242 6.72 -15.98 18.62
CA GLU A 242 6.45 -14.82 19.48
C GLU A 242 7.40 -13.67 19.15
N ALA A 243 8.69 -13.96 18.93
CA ALA A 243 9.67 -12.95 18.55
C ALA A 243 9.32 -12.33 17.18
N LEU A 244 8.85 -13.15 16.23
CA LEU A 244 8.42 -12.67 14.92
C LEU A 244 7.13 -11.84 14.97
N ILE A 245 6.20 -12.19 15.86
CA ILE A 245 4.98 -11.40 16.09
C ILE A 245 5.35 -10.01 16.59
N LEU A 246 6.25 -9.91 17.58
CA LEU A 246 6.69 -8.63 18.13
C LEU A 246 7.45 -7.78 17.10
N GLU A 247 8.32 -8.41 16.31
CA GLU A 247 9.00 -7.74 15.20
C GLU A 247 7.99 -7.23 14.16
N GLY A 248 6.91 -7.98 13.89
CA GLY A 248 5.78 -7.54 13.07
C GLY A 248 5.03 -6.34 13.65
N CYS A 249 4.75 -6.34 14.95
CA CYS A 249 4.11 -5.20 15.64
C CYS A 249 4.97 -3.92 15.53
N LEU A 250 6.28 -4.02 15.76
CA LEU A 250 7.19 -2.88 15.60
C LEU A 250 7.31 -2.43 14.14
N LEU A 251 7.23 -3.37 13.19
CA LEU A 251 7.22 -3.03 11.77
C LEU A 251 5.97 -2.22 11.39
N MET A 252 4.81 -2.56 11.95
CA MET A 252 3.58 -1.80 11.76
C MET A 252 3.69 -0.39 12.32
N ASP A 253 4.15 -0.24 13.56
CA ASP A 253 4.32 1.08 14.19
C ASP A 253 5.29 1.96 13.41
N ASN A 254 6.45 1.43 13.00
CA ASN A 254 7.38 2.17 12.16
C ASN A 254 6.82 2.48 10.77
N THR A 255 5.96 1.60 10.21
CA THR A 255 5.25 1.88 8.96
C THR A 255 4.29 3.08 9.14
N ASP A 256 3.53 3.11 10.23
CA ASP A 256 2.61 4.20 10.54
C ASP A 256 3.37 5.50 10.84
N PHE A 257 4.49 5.44 11.57
CA PHE A 257 5.38 6.56 11.82
C PHE A 257 5.92 7.18 10.52
N ILE A 258 6.49 6.36 9.63
CA ILE A 258 7.00 6.78 8.31
C ILE A 258 5.88 7.41 7.48
N LYS A 259 4.70 6.77 7.43
CA LYS A 259 3.55 7.28 6.70
C LYS A 259 3.08 8.64 7.24
N ASN A 260 3.02 8.80 8.56
CA ASN A 260 2.62 10.05 9.21
C ASN A 260 3.64 11.17 9.01
N ALA A 261 4.92 10.83 8.84
CA ALA A 261 5.97 11.77 8.46
C ALA A 261 5.95 12.15 6.96
N GLY A 262 4.94 11.71 6.20
CA GLY A 262 4.81 11.99 4.76
C GLY A 262 5.76 11.16 3.88
N VAL A 263 6.44 10.19 4.48
CA VAL A 263 7.44 9.36 3.81
C VAL A 263 6.72 8.22 3.09
N HIS A 264 6.92 8.12 1.79
CA HIS A 264 6.37 7.06 0.93
C HIS A 264 7.44 6.62 -0.08
N LEU A 265 7.25 5.51 -0.79
CA LEU A 265 8.30 4.94 -1.67
C LEU A 265 8.81 5.93 -2.74
N GLN A 266 7.97 6.86 -3.18
CA GLN A 266 8.32 7.90 -4.17
C GLN A 266 8.85 9.20 -3.54
N ALA A 267 8.86 9.30 -2.21
CA ALA A 267 9.42 10.45 -1.51
C ALA A 267 10.94 10.49 -1.68
N VAL A 268 11.47 11.70 -1.78
CA VAL A 268 12.92 11.93 -1.82
C VAL A 268 13.39 12.23 -0.41
N LEU A 269 14.44 11.54 0.01
CA LEU A 269 15.09 11.79 1.28
C LEU A 269 16.18 12.85 1.10
N VAL A 270 16.25 13.77 2.06
CA VAL A 270 17.27 14.82 2.11
C VAL A 270 17.99 14.71 3.45
N ARG A 271 19.32 14.78 3.43
CA ARG A 271 20.11 14.85 4.67
C ARG A 271 19.93 16.21 5.32
N VAL A 272 19.65 16.22 6.62
CA VAL A 272 19.52 17.46 7.40
C VAL A 272 20.86 18.20 7.46
N ASN A 273 21.96 17.45 7.67
CA ASN A 273 23.33 17.96 7.60
C ASN A 273 24.08 17.24 6.47
N GLN A 274 24.50 17.98 5.44
CA GLN A 274 25.23 17.40 4.30
C GLN A 274 26.68 17.04 4.63
N ALA A 275 27.26 17.60 5.69
CA ALA A 275 28.65 17.42 6.08
C ALA A 275 28.83 16.55 7.33
N LEU A 276 27.80 15.79 7.73
CA LEU A 276 27.84 14.93 8.91
C LEU A 276 28.93 13.86 8.77
N GLY A 277 29.84 13.77 9.74
CA GLY A 277 30.89 12.76 9.79
C GLY A 277 30.38 11.38 10.23
N GLU A 278 31.18 10.34 9.99
CA GLU A 278 30.81 8.95 10.38
C GLU A 278 30.66 8.78 11.90
N SER A 279 31.60 9.33 12.68
CA SER A 279 31.54 9.28 14.15
C SER A 279 30.31 10.00 14.71
N GLU A 280 29.95 11.15 14.13
CA GLU A 280 28.75 11.91 14.52
C GLU A 280 27.47 11.14 14.20
N PHE A 281 27.44 10.41 13.07
CA PHE A 281 26.32 9.55 12.69
C PHE A 281 26.13 8.42 13.71
N GLU A 282 27.19 7.71 14.08
CA GLU A 282 27.13 6.62 15.07
C GLU A 282 26.67 7.13 16.45
N GLN A 283 27.17 8.30 16.85
CA GLN A 283 26.75 8.92 18.10
C GLN A 283 25.26 9.26 18.07
N ALA A 284 24.74 9.81 16.97
CA ALA A 284 23.33 10.08 16.79
C ALA A 284 22.47 8.79 16.82
N MET A 285 22.93 7.71 16.17
CA MET A 285 22.22 6.41 16.21
C MET A 285 22.17 5.81 17.61
N THR A 286 23.17 6.07 18.45
CA THR A 286 23.18 5.59 19.85
C THR A 286 22.08 6.24 20.70
N THR A 287 21.60 7.44 20.32
CA THR A 287 20.53 8.15 21.04
C THR A 287 19.13 7.64 20.75
N VAL A 288 18.96 6.81 19.72
CA VAL A 288 17.66 6.32 19.28
C VAL A 288 17.57 4.82 19.51
N ASP A 289 16.47 4.36 20.09
CA ASP A 289 16.20 2.94 20.24
C ASP A 289 15.86 2.32 18.87
N HIS A 290 16.71 1.43 18.37
CA HIS A 290 16.56 0.75 17.08
C HIS A 290 17.17 -0.65 17.13
N ASN A 291 16.72 -1.55 16.23
CA ASN A 291 17.19 -2.93 16.14
C ASN A 291 17.78 -3.23 14.74
N VAL A 292 18.50 -2.26 14.19
CA VAL A 292 19.07 -2.32 12.84
C VAL A 292 20.59 -2.26 12.95
N GLU A 293 21.29 -3.10 12.20
CA GLU A 293 22.75 -3.08 12.15
C GLU A 293 23.26 -1.72 11.65
N ILE A 294 24.29 -1.19 12.30
CA ILE A 294 24.81 0.15 12.03
C ILE A 294 25.34 0.27 10.59
N GLU A 295 25.88 -0.81 10.04
CA GLU A 295 26.35 -0.91 8.66
C GLU A 295 25.20 -0.69 7.66
N LEU A 296 24.02 -1.27 7.94
CA LEU A 296 22.84 -1.07 7.10
C LEU A 296 22.33 0.37 7.19
N LEU A 297 22.31 0.94 8.39
CA LEU A 297 21.93 2.35 8.59
C LEU A 297 22.85 3.30 7.83
N LYS A 298 24.17 3.09 7.92
CA LYS A 298 25.17 3.85 7.15
C LYS A 298 24.95 3.67 5.65
N ALA A 299 24.75 2.44 5.17
CA ALA A 299 24.52 2.16 3.76
C ALA A 299 23.29 2.93 3.23
N VAL A 300 22.18 2.91 3.97
CA VAL A 300 20.97 3.67 3.63
C VAL A 300 21.25 5.17 3.63
N TYR A 301 21.87 5.71 4.69
CA TYR A 301 22.19 7.13 4.80
C TYR A 301 23.11 7.63 3.68
N LEU A 302 24.09 6.82 3.30
CA LEU A 302 25.03 7.13 2.21
C LEU A 302 24.35 7.24 0.84
N GLN A 303 23.23 6.55 0.62
CA GLN A 303 22.47 6.66 -0.63
C GLN A 303 21.61 7.93 -0.73
N VAL A 304 21.33 8.60 0.41
CA VAL A 304 20.52 9.82 0.47
C VAL A 304 21.27 11.00 -0.14
N ASP A 305 20.85 11.44 -1.33
CA ASP A 305 21.51 12.49 -2.13
C ASP A 305 20.56 13.61 -2.61
N SER A 306 19.36 13.71 -2.01
CA SER A 306 18.31 14.65 -2.41
C SER A 306 17.76 14.46 -3.82
N ARG A 307 18.05 13.32 -4.47
CA ARG A 307 17.53 12.97 -5.81
C ARG A 307 16.86 11.60 -5.83
N LYS A 308 17.49 10.61 -5.21
CA LYS A 308 16.98 9.24 -5.13
C LYS A 308 15.71 9.19 -4.28
N THR A 309 14.71 8.49 -4.80
CA THR A 309 13.53 8.10 -4.04
C THR A 309 13.88 6.97 -3.08
N ILE A 310 13.02 6.71 -2.10
CA ILE A 310 13.18 5.55 -1.21
C ILE A 310 13.16 4.26 -2.03
N GLN A 311 12.31 4.18 -3.06
CA GLN A 311 12.27 3.05 -3.97
C GLN A 311 13.64 2.81 -4.64
N ASP A 312 14.29 3.86 -5.15
CA ASP A 312 15.63 3.73 -5.74
C ASP A 312 16.64 3.19 -4.71
N ILE A 313 16.60 3.67 -3.46
CA ILE A 313 17.50 3.22 -2.39
C ILE A 313 17.24 1.73 -2.06
N VAL A 314 15.97 1.33 -1.97
CA VAL A 314 15.56 -0.05 -1.71
C VAL A 314 16.01 -0.98 -2.83
N GLU A 315 15.87 -0.57 -4.09
CA GLU A 315 16.29 -1.36 -5.26
C GLU A 315 17.81 -1.48 -5.35
N ILE A 316 18.56 -0.40 -5.11
CA ILE A 316 20.04 -0.39 -5.14
C ILE A 316 20.61 -1.30 -4.05
N LEU A 317 20.10 -1.20 -2.83
CA LEU A 317 20.59 -1.96 -1.68
C LEU A 317 19.90 -3.33 -1.54
N ARG A 318 18.92 -3.64 -2.39
CA ARG A 318 18.11 -4.87 -2.38
C ARG A 318 17.47 -5.15 -1.01
N LEU A 319 16.91 -4.13 -0.40
CA LEU A 319 16.36 -4.22 0.95
C LEU A 319 14.98 -4.86 0.96
N THR A 320 14.74 -5.73 1.95
CA THR A 320 13.40 -6.22 2.26
C THR A 320 12.56 -5.13 2.93
N ARG A 321 11.24 -5.36 3.04
CA ARG A 321 10.35 -4.39 3.66
C ARG A 321 10.71 -4.14 5.12
N SER A 322 10.98 -5.19 5.89
CA SER A 322 11.40 -5.04 7.28
C SER A 322 12.67 -4.18 7.40
N GLN A 323 13.67 -4.44 6.54
CA GLN A 323 14.95 -3.74 6.57
C GLN A 323 14.81 -2.24 6.30
N TRP A 324 14.19 -1.85 5.18
CA TRP A 324 14.16 -0.43 4.82
C TRP A 324 13.23 0.38 5.72
N VAL A 325 12.10 -0.19 6.17
CA VAL A 325 11.17 0.49 7.07
C VAL A 325 11.85 0.77 8.41
N PHE A 326 12.50 -0.24 9.01
CA PHE A 326 13.23 -0.03 10.26
C PHE A 326 14.40 0.94 10.08
N ALA A 327 15.18 0.82 9.00
CA ALA A 327 16.32 1.70 8.75
C ALA A 327 15.90 3.16 8.56
N VAL A 328 14.91 3.42 7.70
CA VAL A 328 14.42 4.78 7.45
C VAL A 328 13.79 5.37 8.70
N ALA A 329 13.00 4.59 9.45
CA ALA A 329 12.38 5.06 10.68
C ALA A 329 13.43 5.45 11.74
N ALA A 330 14.48 4.64 11.91
CA ALA A 330 15.56 4.93 12.86
C ALA A 330 16.30 6.23 12.51
N ILE A 331 16.71 6.39 11.24
CA ILE A 331 17.44 7.59 10.78
C ILE A 331 16.55 8.84 10.85
N LEU A 332 15.24 8.70 10.59
CA LEU A 332 14.27 9.78 10.69
C LEU A 332 14.00 10.17 12.15
N LYS A 333 13.85 9.20 13.07
CA LYS A 333 13.73 9.43 14.53
C LYS A 333 14.95 10.16 15.10
N ALA A 334 16.13 9.92 14.54
CA ALA A 334 17.37 10.62 14.88
C ALA A 334 17.50 12.01 14.24
N ASN A 335 16.52 12.45 13.46
CA ASN A 335 16.52 13.74 12.76
C ASN A 335 17.73 13.95 11.82
N LEU A 336 18.25 12.86 11.23
CA LEU A 336 19.37 12.94 10.29
C LEU A 336 18.92 13.08 8.83
N ILE A 337 17.68 12.67 8.55
CA ILE A 337 17.03 12.79 7.24
C ILE A 337 15.66 13.44 7.40
N GLN A 338 15.17 14.03 6.32
CA GLN A 338 13.80 14.51 6.19
C GLN A 338 13.23 14.09 4.84
N ALA A 339 11.94 13.78 4.78
CA ALA A 339 11.24 13.57 3.52
C ALA A 339 10.79 14.91 2.93
N VAL A 340 11.04 15.08 1.64
CA VAL A 340 10.57 16.22 0.87
C VAL A 340 9.73 15.71 -0.29
N ASP A 341 8.54 16.28 -0.47
CA ASP A 341 7.75 16.02 -1.67
C ASP A 341 8.56 16.41 -2.90
N ARG A 342 8.63 15.52 -3.89
CA ARG A 342 9.37 15.75 -5.15
C ARG A 342 8.95 17.06 -5.83
N ASP A 343 7.70 17.47 -5.67
CA ASP A 343 7.16 18.71 -6.24
C ASP A 343 7.58 19.99 -5.49
N LYS A 344 8.03 19.87 -4.24
CA LYS A 344 8.55 20.98 -3.43
C LYS A 344 10.07 21.15 -3.56
N ILE A 345 10.78 20.17 -4.11
CA ILE A 345 12.18 20.34 -4.48
C ILE A 345 12.22 21.41 -5.57
N PRO A 346 12.87 22.57 -5.35
CA PRO A 346 12.94 23.62 -6.36
C PRO A 346 13.55 23.03 -7.62
N ARG A 347 12.74 22.81 -8.66
CA ARG A 347 13.26 22.50 -9.99
C ARG A 347 14.02 23.75 -10.41
N VAL A 348 15.34 23.70 -10.33
CA VAL A 348 16.19 24.68 -10.99
C VAL A 348 15.94 24.49 -12.48
N LYS A 349 14.95 25.22 -13.02
CA LYS A 349 14.81 25.35 -14.46
C LYS A 349 16.13 25.99 -14.89
N PRO A 350 16.96 25.31 -15.72
CA PRO A 350 18.15 25.96 -16.23
C PRO A 350 17.71 27.27 -16.88
N PRO A 351 18.51 28.35 -16.78
CA PRO A 351 18.19 29.58 -17.47
C PRO A 351 17.98 29.25 -18.95
N PRO A 352 16.95 29.82 -19.60
CA PRO A 352 16.67 29.52 -20.99
C PRO A 352 17.94 29.81 -21.78
N LYS A 353 18.39 28.82 -22.55
CA LYS A 353 19.49 29.03 -23.50
C LYS A 353 19.04 30.13 -24.46
N ASN A 354 19.85 31.17 -24.62
CA ASN A 354 19.62 32.16 -25.65
C ASN A 354 19.88 31.48 -27.00
N VAL A 355 18.82 31.07 -27.67
CA VAL A 355 18.87 30.41 -28.98
C VAL A 355 18.57 31.48 -30.02
N ASP A 356 19.50 31.67 -30.96
CA ASP A 356 19.26 32.53 -32.12
C ASP A 356 18.32 31.81 -33.11
N TYR A 357 17.12 32.34 -33.27
CA TYR A 357 16.12 31.82 -34.21
C TYR A 357 16.23 32.45 -35.60
N THR A 358 17.17 33.36 -35.85
CA THR A 358 17.35 34.01 -37.16
C THR A 358 17.54 33.00 -38.29
N PRO A 359 18.38 31.94 -38.16
CA PRO A 359 18.51 30.91 -39.19
C PRO A 359 17.21 30.11 -39.39
N VAL A 360 16.46 29.87 -38.31
CA VAL A 360 15.16 29.15 -38.37
C VAL A 360 14.15 29.97 -39.16
N LYS A 361 14.12 31.29 -38.95
CA LYS A 361 13.25 32.20 -39.71
C LYS A 361 13.59 32.20 -41.20
N GLN A 362 14.88 32.22 -41.55
CA GLN A 362 15.32 32.17 -42.95
C GLN A 362 14.87 30.87 -43.65
N ILE A 363 14.98 29.73 -42.96
CA ILE A 363 14.49 28.44 -43.48
C ILE A 363 12.97 28.50 -43.63
N ASN A 364 12.24 28.96 -42.62
CA ASN A 364 10.78 29.08 -42.68
C ASN A 364 10.31 29.96 -43.85
N ASP A 365 10.97 31.10 -44.07
CA ASP A 365 10.68 32.02 -45.18
C ASP A 365 10.93 31.38 -46.56
N SER A 366 11.77 30.34 -46.65
CA SER A 366 11.99 29.57 -47.88
C SER A 366 10.94 28.48 -48.13
N LEU A 367 10.29 27.99 -47.07
CA LEU A 367 9.28 26.93 -47.13
C LEU A 367 7.87 27.49 -47.37
N VAL A 368 7.66 28.76 -47.03
CA VAL A 368 6.39 29.49 -47.14
C VAL A 368 6.31 30.25 -48.47
N ARG A 369 5.16 30.21 -49.14
CA ARG A 369 4.92 31.06 -50.33
C ARG A 369 4.67 32.51 -49.90
N LYS A 370 5.35 33.46 -50.55
CA LYS A 370 5.27 34.91 -50.23
C LYS A 370 3.89 35.53 -50.47
N ASP A 371 3.12 34.96 -51.39
CA ASP A 371 1.81 35.47 -51.81
C ASP A 371 0.69 35.20 -50.78
N SER A 372 0.72 34.02 -50.17
CA SER A 372 -0.33 33.46 -49.32
C SER A 372 0.09 33.33 -47.86
N GLY A 373 1.40 33.32 -47.57
CA GLY A 373 1.92 33.22 -46.21
C GLY A 373 1.77 31.83 -45.57
N ILE A 374 1.44 30.79 -46.36
CA ILE A 374 1.37 29.40 -45.91
C ILE A 374 2.43 28.53 -46.59
N PHE A 375 2.66 27.32 -46.07
CA PHE A 375 3.67 26.41 -46.61
C PHE A 375 3.37 26.03 -48.07
N SER A 376 4.43 25.90 -48.87
CA SER A 376 4.33 25.38 -50.23
C SER A 376 4.04 23.87 -50.23
N TYR A 377 3.53 23.35 -51.35
CA TYR A 377 3.26 21.91 -51.48
C TYR A 377 4.52 21.03 -51.28
N PRO A 378 5.70 21.35 -51.85
CA PRO A 378 6.92 20.61 -51.55
C PRO A 378 7.32 20.66 -50.07
N ALA A 379 7.14 21.82 -49.41
CA ALA A 379 7.40 21.96 -47.98
C ALA A 379 6.44 21.11 -47.14
N PHE A 380 5.16 21.05 -47.52
CA PHE A 380 4.17 20.17 -46.89
C PHE A 380 4.56 18.71 -46.97
N LEU A 381 4.90 18.20 -48.17
CA LEU A 381 5.31 16.81 -48.33
C LEU A 381 6.57 16.50 -47.52
N PHE A 382 7.56 17.40 -47.52
CA PHE A 382 8.78 17.26 -46.73
C PHE A 382 8.48 17.16 -45.22
N LEU A 383 7.64 18.06 -44.70
CA LEU A 383 7.27 18.08 -43.28
C LEU A 383 6.42 16.87 -42.90
N LEU A 384 5.46 16.47 -43.76
CA LEU A 384 4.61 15.30 -43.53
C LEU A 384 5.44 13.99 -43.51
N ASP A 385 6.39 13.84 -44.43
CA ASP A 385 7.30 12.68 -44.45
C ASP A 385 8.17 12.61 -43.19
N HIS A 386 8.64 13.75 -42.67
CA HIS A 386 9.35 13.80 -41.39
C HIS A 386 8.44 13.41 -40.23
N GLU A 387 7.20 13.91 -40.19
CA GLU A 387 6.24 13.52 -39.16
C GLU A 387 6.00 12.01 -39.19
N PHE A 388 5.81 11.38 -40.36
CA PHE A 388 5.64 9.92 -40.45
C PHE A 388 6.87 9.13 -39.99
N LYS A 389 8.08 9.59 -40.30
CA LYS A 389 9.34 8.93 -39.90
C LYS A 389 9.61 9.01 -38.40
N PHE A 390 9.23 10.12 -37.76
CA PHE A 390 9.55 10.38 -36.36
C PHE A 390 8.34 10.25 -35.41
N SER A 391 7.14 10.02 -35.94
CA SER A 391 5.94 9.76 -35.14
C SER A 391 5.99 8.38 -34.52
N TRP A 392 6.36 8.30 -33.24
CA TRP A 392 6.25 7.08 -32.43
C TRP A 392 4.78 6.73 -32.16
N ASN A 393 4.13 6.08 -33.13
CA ASN A 393 2.75 5.58 -33.05
C ASN A 393 1.70 6.66 -32.74
N ARG A 394 1.92 7.89 -33.21
CA ARG A 394 0.96 9.00 -33.07
C ARG A 394 0.10 9.08 -34.34
N PRO A 395 -1.23 9.23 -34.23
CA PRO A 395 -2.06 9.37 -35.40
C PRO A 395 -1.79 10.72 -36.08
N VAL A 396 -1.85 10.74 -37.40
CA VAL A 396 -1.70 11.96 -38.20
C VAL A 396 -2.91 12.05 -39.12
N SER A 397 -3.67 13.14 -38.98
CA SER A 397 -4.83 13.38 -39.84
C SER A 397 -4.58 14.55 -40.76
N ILE A 398 -5.04 14.43 -42.00
CA ILE A 398 -5.04 15.53 -42.96
C ILE A 398 -6.46 15.92 -43.31
N VAL A 399 -6.67 17.22 -43.49
CA VAL A 399 -7.92 17.81 -43.93
C VAL A 399 -7.63 18.55 -45.22
N LEU A 400 -8.10 18.00 -46.34
CA LEU A 400 -7.88 18.51 -47.67
C LEU A 400 -9.07 19.37 -48.10
N PHE A 401 -8.81 20.63 -48.40
CA PHE A 401 -9.77 21.61 -48.90
C PHE A 401 -9.64 21.71 -50.42
N GLY A 402 -10.75 21.47 -51.11
CA GLY A 402 -10.91 21.79 -52.53
C GLY A 402 -11.79 23.03 -52.69
N PHE A 403 -11.39 23.91 -53.60
CA PHE A 403 -12.15 25.13 -53.91
C PHE A 403 -12.56 25.13 -55.39
N GLN A 404 -13.80 25.55 -55.67
CA GLN A 404 -14.29 25.70 -57.03
C GLN A 404 -15.04 27.02 -57.16
N PRO A 405 -14.68 27.93 -58.08
CA PRO A 405 -15.42 29.17 -58.27
C PRO A 405 -16.86 28.89 -58.78
N LYS A 406 -17.83 29.63 -58.24
CA LYS A 406 -19.22 29.69 -58.72
C LYS A 406 -19.27 30.67 -59.89
N GLY A 407 -18.91 30.20 -61.09
CA GLY A 407 -18.92 30.99 -62.32
C GLY A 407 -17.98 30.43 -63.39
N SER A 408 -17.73 31.18 -64.47
CA SER A 408 -16.82 30.79 -65.57
C SER A 408 -15.33 30.99 -65.25
N GLY A 409 -14.98 31.20 -63.98
CA GLY A 409 -13.60 31.32 -63.52
C GLY A 409 -12.92 29.95 -63.48
N THR A 410 -11.62 29.90 -63.78
CA THR A 410 -10.86 28.64 -63.82
C THR A 410 -10.15 28.29 -62.52
N SER A 411 -9.93 29.26 -61.61
CA SER A 411 -9.20 29.05 -60.34
C SER A 411 -9.60 30.09 -59.29
N VAL A 412 -9.34 29.79 -58.01
CA VAL A 412 -9.61 30.67 -56.85
C VAL A 412 -8.45 31.64 -56.65
N SER A 413 -8.76 32.90 -56.35
CA SER A 413 -7.73 33.92 -56.19
C SER A 413 -6.84 33.65 -54.97
N VAL A 414 -5.56 33.99 -55.08
CA VAL A 414 -4.59 33.78 -53.99
C VAL A 414 -4.97 34.57 -52.74
N GLU A 415 -5.62 35.72 -52.91
CA GLU A 415 -6.15 36.54 -51.81
C GLU A 415 -7.22 35.80 -51.01
N SER A 416 -8.10 35.04 -51.67
CA SER A 416 -9.11 34.22 -50.99
C SER A 416 -8.47 33.10 -50.17
N ILE A 417 -7.44 32.42 -50.73
CA ILE A 417 -6.68 31.40 -49.99
C ILE A 417 -5.98 32.02 -48.78
N GLN A 418 -5.38 33.20 -48.94
CA GLN A 418 -4.73 33.92 -47.85
C GLN A 418 -5.70 34.31 -46.74
N GLU A 419 -6.92 34.74 -47.09
CA GLU A 419 -7.97 35.10 -46.13
C GLU A 419 -8.43 33.87 -45.33
N ILE A 420 -8.69 32.74 -46.02
CA ILE A 420 -9.06 31.47 -45.39
C ILE A 420 -7.94 30.98 -44.47
N ALA A 421 -6.69 31.00 -44.94
CA ALA A 421 -5.54 30.58 -44.13
C ALA A 421 -5.40 31.44 -42.86
N ARG A 422 -5.47 32.77 -42.99
CA ARG A 422 -5.41 33.71 -41.86
C ARG A 422 -6.53 33.44 -40.86
N TYR A 423 -7.73 33.14 -41.36
CA TYR A 423 -8.87 32.78 -40.53
C TYR A 423 -8.59 31.53 -39.70
N ILE A 424 -8.16 30.43 -40.34
CA ILE A 424 -7.85 29.16 -39.65
C ILE A 424 -6.73 29.35 -38.62
N MET A 425 -5.65 30.05 -38.97
CA MET A 425 -4.52 30.30 -38.07
C MET A 425 -4.91 31.07 -36.80
N ASN A 426 -5.92 31.94 -36.89
CA ASN A 426 -6.38 32.76 -35.76
C ASN A 426 -7.42 32.05 -34.86
N ILE A 427 -7.84 30.84 -35.20
CA ILE A 427 -8.77 30.08 -34.36
C ILE A 427 -8.07 29.65 -33.08
N GLN A 428 -8.64 30.07 -31.95
CA GLN A 428 -8.14 29.75 -30.61
C GLN A 428 -7.96 28.24 -30.44
N GLY A 429 -6.75 27.83 -30.08
CA GLY A 429 -6.40 26.43 -29.84
C GLY A 429 -6.02 25.63 -31.09
N PHE A 430 -5.96 26.25 -32.27
CA PHE A 430 -5.44 25.59 -33.46
C PHE A 430 -3.93 25.28 -33.32
N LYS A 431 -3.56 24.01 -33.52
CA LYS A 431 -2.18 23.50 -33.41
C LYS A 431 -1.86 22.59 -34.60
N GLY A 432 -2.07 23.09 -35.80
CA GLY A 432 -1.81 22.36 -37.06
C GLY A 432 -0.96 23.17 -38.02
N MET A 433 -0.53 22.51 -39.10
CA MET A 433 0.20 23.12 -40.20
C MET A 433 -0.74 23.32 -41.39
N ILE A 434 -0.72 24.50 -42.01
CA ILE A 434 -1.50 24.82 -43.22
C ILE A 434 -0.56 24.98 -44.41
N ALA A 435 -0.90 24.36 -45.53
CA ALA A 435 -0.10 24.41 -46.74
C ALA A 435 -0.96 24.43 -48.01
N HIS A 436 -0.35 24.82 -49.12
CA HIS A 436 -0.91 24.57 -50.45
C HIS A 436 -0.88 23.08 -50.78
N TYR A 437 -1.89 22.64 -51.51
CA TYR A 437 -1.99 21.30 -52.04
C TYR A 437 -2.17 21.38 -53.55
N GLU A 438 -1.13 20.97 -54.28
CA GLU A 438 -1.08 21.01 -55.75
C GLU A 438 -1.44 22.38 -56.34
N GLU A 439 -2.29 22.45 -57.38
CA GLU A 439 -2.53 23.67 -58.15
C GLU A 439 -3.51 24.64 -57.46
N ASP A 440 -4.65 24.15 -56.97
CA ASP A 440 -5.74 24.99 -56.42
C ASP A 440 -6.29 24.50 -55.06
N GLY A 441 -5.56 23.63 -54.37
CA GLY A 441 -5.96 23.05 -53.09
C GLY A 441 -5.25 23.66 -51.88
N MET A 442 -5.84 23.45 -50.71
CA MET A 442 -5.19 23.73 -49.42
C MET A 442 -5.31 22.49 -48.55
N VAL A 443 -4.25 22.19 -47.80
CA VAL A 443 -4.23 21.06 -46.87
C VAL A 443 -3.88 21.53 -45.48
N LEU A 444 -4.52 20.89 -44.51
CA LEU A 444 -4.24 21.05 -43.11
C LEU A 444 -3.71 19.73 -42.55
N SER A 445 -2.56 19.77 -41.88
CA SER A 445 -2.00 18.65 -41.14
C SER A 445 -2.23 18.79 -39.63
N LEU A 446 -2.81 17.76 -39.02
CA LEU A 446 -3.17 17.68 -37.61
C LEU A 446 -2.43 16.51 -36.95
N VAL A 447 -1.22 16.79 -36.46
CA VAL A 447 -0.38 15.80 -35.77
C VAL A 447 -0.99 15.45 -34.40
N GLY A 448 -1.16 14.17 -34.14
CA GLY A 448 -1.77 13.64 -32.92
C GLY A 448 -3.30 13.60 -32.93
N ALA A 449 -3.95 14.03 -34.01
CA ALA A 449 -5.39 13.92 -34.16
C ALA A 449 -5.77 12.62 -34.88
N ASN A 450 -6.77 11.91 -34.36
CA ASN A 450 -7.40 10.77 -35.04
C ASN A 450 -8.56 11.23 -35.95
N SER A 451 -9.13 10.30 -36.71
CA SER A 451 -10.25 10.52 -37.65
C SER A 451 -11.42 11.31 -37.04
N THR A 452 -11.90 10.91 -35.87
CA THR A 452 -13.01 11.59 -35.17
C THR A 452 -12.66 13.03 -34.78
N GLN A 453 -11.45 13.24 -34.25
CA GLN A 453 -10.98 14.57 -33.84
C GLN A 453 -10.77 15.48 -35.05
N ALA A 454 -10.18 14.96 -36.12
CA ALA A 454 -10.00 15.68 -37.37
C ALA A 454 -11.33 16.10 -37.99
N ALA A 455 -12.32 15.20 -38.01
CA ALA A 455 -13.68 15.52 -38.46
C ALA A 455 -14.35 16.61 -37.62
N THR A 456 -14.18 16.57 -36.29
CA THR A 456 -14.73 17.61 -35.40
C THR A 456 -14.09 18.97 -35.64
N ILE A 457 -12.77 18.98 -35.86
CA ILE A 457 -12.01 20.21 -36.16
C ILE A 457 -12.41 20.76 -37.53
N ALA A 458 -12.51 19.91 -38.56
CA ALA A 458 -12.92 20.28 -39.90
C ALA A 458 -14.37 20.78 -39.96
N ASP A 459 -15.30 20.13 -39.25
CA ASP A 459 -16.69 20.59 -39.13
C ASP A 459 -16.78 21.96 -38.47
N ARG A 460 -15.98 22.20 -37.42
CA ARG A 460 -15.87 23.52 -36.80
C ARG A 460 -15.39 24.55 -37.83
N PHE A 461 -14.35 24.25 -38.60
CA PHE A 461 -13.85 25.16 -39.63
C PHE A 461 -14.90 25.44 -40.70
N LEU A 462 -15.58 24.42 -41.21
CA LEU A 462 -16.62 24.57 -42.22
C LEU A 462 -17.78 25.43 -41.71
N LYS A 463 -18.29 25.17 -40.50
CA LYS A 463 -19.34 26.00 -39.87
C LYS A 463 -18.89 27.42 -39.65
N SER A 464 -17.64 27.60 -39.22
CA SER A 464 -17.06 28.91 -38.96
C SER A 464 -16.88 29.73 -40.25
N MET A 465 -16.45 29.09 -41.34
CA MET A 465 -16.36 29.73 -42.67
C MET A 465 -17.75 30.05 -43.27
N VAL A 466 -18.75 29.18 -43.06
CA VAL A 466 -20.12 29.43 -43.55
C VAL A 466 -20.81 30.54 -42.75
N ASN A 467 -20.54 30.63 -41.44
CA ASN A 467 -21.19 31.61 -40.55
C ASN A 467 -20.44 32.94 -40.43
N SER A 468 -19.15 32.98 -40.75
CA SER A 468 -18.42 34.25 -40.83
C SER A 468 -18.76 34.89 -42.17
N SER A 469 -19.19 36.16 -42.14
CA SER A 469 -19.15 37.02 -43.32
C SER A 469 -17.69 37.32 -43.67
N LEU A 470 -16.94 36.28 -44.08
CA LEU A 470 -15.78 36.45 -44.94
C LEU A 470 -16.27 37.27 -46.13
N ASP A 471 -15.49 38.27 -46.54
CA ASP A 471 -15.91 39.37 -47.41
C ASP A 471 -16.70 38.88 -48.64
N MET A 472 -17.57 39.71 -49.24
CA MET A 472 -18.53 39.36 -50.33
C MET A 472 -17.95 38.56 -51.52
N LYS A 473 -16.62 38.39 -51.62
CA LYS A 473 -15.88 37.62 -52.61
C LYS A 473 -15.89 36.10 -52.40
N LEU A 474 -16.07 35.61 -51.17
CA LEU A 474 -16.08 34.16 -50.88
C LEU A 474 -17.45 33.48 -51.11
N GLU A 475 -18.55 34.26 -51.22
CA GLU A 475 -19.87 33.73 -51.60
C GLU A 475 -19.87 33.04 -52.98
N ALA A 476 -18.92 33.43 -53.83
CA ALA A 476 -18.68 32.91 -55.16
C ALA A 476 -17.74 31.68 -55.18
N VAL A 477 -17.49 31.00 -54.06
CA VAL A 477 -16.65 29.78 -54.04
C VAL A 477 -17.43 28.62 -53.41
N ARG A 478 -17.38 27.46 -54.06
CA ARG A 478 -17.86 26.17 -53.55
C ARG A 478 -16.68 25.47 -52.85
N LEU A 479 -16.94 24.86 -51.70
CA LEU A 479 -15.94 24.22 -50.85
C LEU A 479 -16.25 22.73 -50.64
N ALA A 480 -15.25 21.87 -50.77
CA ALA A 480 -15.31 20.47 -50.37
C ALA A 480 -14.15 20.14 -49.46
N ILE A 481 -14.42 19.30 -48.46
CA ILE A 481 -13.42 18.85 -47.52
C ILE A 481 -13.34 17.32 -47.54
N GLY A 482 -12.15 16.80 -47.80
CA GLY A 482 -11.81 15.39 -47.63
C GLY A 482 -10.91 15.19 -46.41
N ILE A 483 -11.17 14.16 -45.62
CA ILE A 483 -10.40 13.85 -44.42
C ILE A 483 -9.92 12.41 -44.50
N ALA A 484 -8.64 12.21 -44.19
CA ALA A 484 -8.06 10.88 -43.97
C ALA A 484 -7.08 10.93 -42.79
N SER A 485 -6.95 9.79 -42.12
CA SER A 485 -6.14 9.66 -40.91
C SER A 485 -5.26 8.42 -40.96
N PHE A 486 -3.99 8.57 -40.61
CA PHE A 486 -3.11 7.44 -40.31
C PHE A 486 -3.22 7.09 -38.81
N PRO A 487 -3.29 5.81 -38.43
CA PRO A 487 -3.26 4.61 -39.28
C PRO A 487 -4.64 4.12 -39.76
N ASP A 488 -5.74 4.81 -39.40
CA ASP A 488 -7.11 4.32 -39.62
C ASP A 488 -7.47 4.10 -41.11
N ASP A 489 -7.02 5.00 -41.99
CA ASP A 489 -7.41 5.11 -43.39
C ASP A 489 -6.27 4.86 -44.39
N ALA A 490 -5.04 4.70 -43.88
CA ALA A 490 -3.82 4.67 -44.68
C ALA A 490 -2.66 4.04 -43.92
N GLU A 491 -1.71 3.47 -44.66
CA GLU A 491 -0.49 2.82 -44.11
C GLU A 491 0.78 3.67 -44.35
N ASP A 492 0.73 4.59 -45.30
CA ASP A 492 1.84 5.45 -45.70
C ASP A 492 1.35 6.83 -46.19
N VAL A 493 2.28 7.76 -46.44
CA VAL A 493 1.94 9.11 -46.91
C VAL A 493 1.16 9.09 -48.25
N PRO A 494 1.57 8.33 -49.29
CA PRO A 494 0.81 8.26 -50.54
C PRO A 494 -0.63 7.77 -50.36
N SER A 495 -0.85 6.69 -49.59
CA SER A 495 -2.21 6.17 -49.32
C SER A 495 -3.04 7.16 -48.51
N LEU A 496 -2.43 7.90 -47.58
CA LEU A 496 -3.10 8.94 -46.81
C LEU A 496 -3.61 10.08 -47.71
N LEU A 497 -2.76 10.57 -48.61
CA LEU A 497 -3.14 11.62 -49.57
C LEU A 497 -4.24 11.14 -50.51
N ALA A 498 -4.10 9.93 -51.06
CA ALA A 498 -5.09 9.33 -51.95
C ALA A 498 -6.46 9.16 -51.27
N SER A 499 -6.48 8.69 -50.01
CA SER A 499 -7.72 8.55 -49.22
C SER A 499 -8.41 9.90 -48.99
N ALA A 500 -7.64 10.96 -48.70
CA ALA A 500 -8.19 12.31 -48.51
C ALA A 500 -8.75 12.89 -49.81
N GLU A 501 -8.07 12.69 -50.94
CA GLU A 501 -8.55 13.10 -52.27
C GLU A 501 -9.86 12.39 -52.64
N LEU A 502 -9.91 11.07 -52.47
CA LEU A 502 -11.13 10.30 -52.73
C LEU A 502 -12.30 10.77 -51.88
N ALA A 503 -12.07 11.11 -50.61
CA ALA A 503 -13.09 11.66 -49.72
C ALA A 503 -13.58 13.04 -50.20
N ARG A 504 -12.65 13.92 -50.61
CA ARG A 504 -12.97 15.26 -51.16
C ARG A 504 -13.78 15.16 -52.46
N ASP A 505 -13.35 14.31 -53.39
CA ASP A 505 -13.99 14.20 -54.70
C ASP A 505 -15.41 13.62 -54.60
N ARG A 506 -15.64 12.72 -53.63
CA ARG A 506 -16.99 12.27 -53.28
C ARG A 506 -17.83 13.39 -52.67
N ALA A 507 -17.23 14.31 -51.91
CA ALA A 507 -17.96 15.45 -51.36
C ALA A 507 -18.45 16.38 -52.48
N TRP A 508 -17.71 16.49 -53.59
CA TRP A 508 -18.20 17.18 -54.79
C TRP A 508 -19.43 16.56 -55.45
N GLN A 509 -19.62 15.25 -55.33
CA GLN A 509 -20.75 14.57 -55.96
C GLN A 509 -22.05 14.71 -55.16
N LYS A 510 -21.98 14.99 -53.84
CA LYS A 510 -23.15 14.89 -52.94
C LYS A 510 -24.05 16.14 -52.85
N SER A 511 -23.54 17.36 -53.02
CA SER A 511 -24.39 18.58 -53.11
C SER A 511 -23.62 19.83 -53.54
N ASP A 512 -24.35 20.84 -54.00
CA ASP A 512 -23.84 22.12 -54.51
C ASP A 512 -23.46 23.16 -53.41
N ARG A 513 -23.59 22.78 -52.13
CA ARG A 513 -23.15 23.57 -50.96
C ARG A 513 -21.90 22.95 -50.31
N ALA A 514 -21.31 23.64 -49.33
CA ALA A 514 -20.12 23.15 -48.61
C ALA A 514 -20.40 21.79 -47.93
N ILE A 515 -19.62 20.75 -48.27
CA ILE A 515 -19.77 19.39 -47.73
C ILE A 515 -18.40 18.84 -47.31
N MET A 516 -18.43 18.04 -46.24
CA MET A 516 -17.28 17.33 -45.71
C MET A 516 -17.55 15.82 -45.72
N LEU A 517 -16.54 15.01 -46.09
CA LEU A 517 -16.55 13.55 -45.94
C LEU A 517 -15.23 13.07 -45.33
N ALA A 518 -15.32 12.08 -44.43
CA ALA A 518 -14.18 11.36 -43.87
C ALA A 518 -14.11 9.96 -44.49
N SER A 519 -12.90 9.46 -44.77
CA SER A 519 -12.73 8.15 -45.40
C SER A 519 -13.17 6.97 -44.52
N THR A 520 -13.16 7.11 -43.20
CA THR A 520 -13.66 6.11 -42.24
C THR A 520 -15.20 6.04 -42.14
N LEU A 521 -15.93 7.03 -42.67
CA LEU A 521 -17.40 7.08 -42.69
C LEU A 521 -17.97 6.70 -44.07
N ILE A 522 -17.18 5.98 -44.86
CA ILE A 522 -17.51 5.50 -46.20
C ILE A 522 -18.01 4.07 -46.15
#